data_AF-A0A7S3HE99-F1
#
_entry.id   AF-A0A7S3HE99-F1
#
_cell.length_a   1.000
_cell.length_b   1.000
_cell.length_c   1.000
_cell.angle_alpha   90.00
_cell.angle_beta   90.00
_cell.angle_gamma   90.00
#
_symmetry.space_group_name_H-M   'P 1'
#
loop_
_entity.id
_entity.type
_entity.pdbx_description
1 polymer ?
#
loop_
_entity_poly.entity_id
_entity_poly.type
_entity_poly.pdbx_seq_one_letter_code
_entity_poly.pdbx_strand_id
1 'polypeptide(L)'
;MRGEYYPLCASSSHPSKPAGMSTEDERRLRSSDALFGEPRTPLKLSMGLGRDWPDARGVFVSGGKDQGTGSMLCAWINEDEHLSLIVRQTGGGGISSSGVARRAFE
;
A
#
# COMPACT_ATOMS: atom_id res chain seq x y z
N MET A 1 -10.51 4.26 -15.68
CA MET A 1 -9.27 3.80 -15.01
C MET A 1 -9.65 2.60 -14.15
N ARG A 2 -9.02 1.43 -14.31
CA ARG A 2 -9.33 0.21 -13.52
C ARG A 2 -8.24 0.02 -12.47
N GLY A 3 -8.64 -0.25 -11.23
CA GLY A 3 -7.74 -0.61 -10.14
C GLY A 3 -8.42 -1.57 -9.18
N GLU A 4 -7.65 -2.20 -8.32
CA GLU A 4 -8.12 -3.23 -7.40
C GLU A 4 -7.66 -2.92 -5.97
N TYR A 5 -8.55 -3.16 -5.01
CA TYR A 5 -8.26 -3.05 -3.59
C TYR A 5 -7.80 -4.39 -3.00
N TYR A 6 -6.71 -4.34 -2.25
CA TYR A 6 -6.08 -5.47 -1.58
C TYR A 6 -6.05 -5.20 -0.06
N PRO A 7 -7.01 -5.75 0.71
CA PRO A 7 -6.95 -5.71 2.17
C PRO A 7 -5.71 -6.47 2.66
N LEU A 8 -5.12 -6.02 3.77
CA LEU A 8 -3.96 -6.69 4.37
C LEU A 8 -4.27 -8.16 4.70
N CYS A 9 -3.26 -9.01 4.63
CA CYS A 9 -3.38 -10.42 5.00
C CYS A 9 -3.94 -10.56 6.42
N ALA A 10 -4.84 -11.51 6.62
CA ALA A 10 -5.58 -11.73 7.87
C ALA A 10 -6.59 -10.63 8.25
N SER A 11 -6.82 -9.61 7.41
CA SER A 11 -7.91 -8.65 7.59
C SER A 11 -9.24 -9.27 7.16
N SER A 12 -10.27 -9.14 8.00
CA SER A 12 -11.64 -9.63 7.72
C SER A 12 -12.64 -8.52 7.37
N SER A 13 -12.19 -7.28 7.31
CA SER A 13 -13.09 -6.11 7.21
C SER A 13 -13.59 -5.83 5.79
N HIS A 14 -13.14 -6.58 4.79
CA HIS A 14 -13.58 -6.42 3.42
C HIS A 14 -14.39 -7.64 2.94
N PRO A 15 -15.72 -7.52 2.70
CA PRO A 15 -16.59 -8.66 2.42
C PRO A 15 -16.19 -9.51 1.21
N SER A 16 -15.59 -8.91 0.18
CA SER A 16 -15.15 -9.64 -1.02
C SER A 16 -13.88 -10.47 -0.80
N LYS A 17 -13.11 -10.17 0.26
CA LYS A 17 -11.83 -10.79 0.62
C LYS A 17 -11.72 -10.94 2.14
N PRO A 18 -12.46 -11.88 2.75
CA PRO A 18 -12.64 -11.98 4.21
C PRO A 18 -11.41 -12.47 4.98
N ALA A 19 -10.33 -12.85 4.30
CA ALA A 19 -9.04 -13.21 4.92
C ALA A 19 -7.88 -12.32 4.43
N GLY A 20 -8.20 -11.21 3.74
CA GLY A 20 -7.19 -10.34 3.15
C GLY A 20 -6.79 -10.73 1.73
N MET A 21 -5.65 -10.18 1.28
CA MET A 21 -5.01 -10.55 0.03
C MET A 21 -4.35 -11.93 0.09
N SER A 22 -4.10 -12.54 -1.08
CA SER A 22 -3.37 -13.81 -1.16
C SER A 22 -1.87 -13.60 -0.87
N THR A 23 -1.18 -14.65 -0.44
CA THR A 23 0.29 -14.60 -0.23
C THR A 23 1.06 -14.22 -1.49
N GLU A 24 0.58 -14.61 -2.68
CA GLU A 24 1.23 -14.23 -3.93
C GLU A 24 1.00 -12.75 -4.27
N ASP A 25 -0.19 -12.21 -4.01
CA ASP A 25 -0.45 -10.77 -4.14
C ASP A 25 0.40 -9.96 -3.15
N GLU A 26 0.51 -10.44 -1.91
CA GLU A 26 1.35 -9.82 -0.89
C GLU A 26 2.82 -9.78 -1.34
N ARG A 27 3.36 -10.92 -1.80
CA ARG A 27 4.73 -11.02 -2.30
C ARG A 27 4.97 -10.09 -3.49
N ARG A 28 4.02 -10.03 -4.43
CA ARG A 28 4.08 -9.10 -5.57
C ARG A 28 4.10 -7.65 -5.12
N LEU A 29 3.19 -7.24 -4.22
CA LEU A 29 3.09 -5.87 -3.74
C LEU A 29 4.30 -5.47 -2.87
N ARG A 30 4.89 -6.41 -2.12
CA ARG A 30 6.16 -6.20 -1.41
C ARG A 30 7.32 -6.01 -2.39
N SER A 31 7.41 -6.83 -3.44
CA SER A 31 8.48 -6.73 -4.44
C SER A 31 8.44 -5.44 -5.26
N SER A 32 7.25 -4.86 -5.45
CA SER A 32 7.07 -3.54 -6.06
C SER A 32 7.11 -2.39 -5.05
N ASP A 33 7.40 -2.68 -3.77
CA ASP A 33 7.47 -1.71 -2.68
C ASP A 33 6.17 -0.87 -2.53
N ALA A 34 5.05 -1.44 -2.99
CA ALA A 34 3.73 -0.83 -2.92
C ALA A 34 2.97 -1.19 -1.63
N LEU A 35 3.53 -2.07 -0.78
CA LEU A 35 2.91 -2.53 0.46
C LEU A 35 3.63 -1.99 1.69
N PHE A 36 2.87 -1.41 2.62
CA PHE A 36 3.38 -0.98 3.92
C PHE A 36 3.41 -2.13 4.94
N GLY A 37 4.18 -1.94 6.01
CA GLY A 37 4.34 -2.92 7.09
C GLY A 37 3.62 -2.51 8.37
N GLU A 38 3.52 -3.47 9.28
CA GLU A 38 3.04 -3.23 10.65
C GLU A 38 3.89 -2.14 11.33
N PRO A 39 3.26 -1.22 12.09
CA PRO A 39 3.99 -0.20 12.84
C PRO A 39 4.83 -0.87 13.94
N ARG A 40 6.16 -0.71 13.88
CA ARG A 40 7.10 -1.27 14.88
C ARG A 40 7.89 -0.21 15.64
N THR A 41 7.76 1.05 15.26
CA THR A 41 8.53 2.11 15.90
C THR A 41 7.87 2.53 17.22
N PRO A 42 8.64 2.80 18.30
CA PRO A 42 8.09 3.23 19.58
C PRO A 42 7.16 4.44 19.47
N LEU A 43 7.47 5.38 18.58
CA LEU A 43 6.64 6.54 18.30
C LEU A 43 5.26 6.13 17.76
N LYS A 44 5.20 5.31 16.70
CA LYS A 44 3.93 4.88 16.11
C LYS A 44 3.10 4.04 17.09
N LEU A 45 3.76 3.20 17.89
CA LEU A 45 3.10 2.42 18.92
C LEU A 45 2.56 3.31 20.05
N SER A 46 3.30 4.33 20.48
CA SER A 46 2.82 5.31 21.48
C SER A 46 1.66 6.16 20.98
N MET A 47 1.55 6.37 19.66
CA MET A 47 0.42 7.03 19.01
C MET A 47 -0.79 6.10 18.82
N GLY A 48 -0.69 4.82 19.20
CA GLY A 48 -1.77 3.85 19.07
C GLY A 48 -1.99 3.30 17.66
N LEU A 49 -1.07 3.57 16.71
CA LEU A 49 -1.22 3.18 15.31
C LEU A 49 -1.17 1.67 15.08
N GLY A 50 -0.71 0.88 16.06
CA GLY A 50 -0.72 -0.59 16.02
C GLY A 50 -2.01 -1.23 16.52
N ARG A 51 -2.97 -0.45 17.04
CA ARG A 51 -4.24 -1.01 17.54
C ARG A 51 -5.02 -1.64 16.39
N ASP A 52 -5.61 -2.80 16.66
CA ASP A 52 -6.47 -3.57 15.75
C ASP A 52 -5.80 -3.95 14.42
N TRP A 53 -4.46 -3.93 14.34
CA TRP A 53 -3.75 -4.38 13.15
C TRP A 53 -4.06 -5.87 12.85
N PRO A 54 -4.37 -6.28 11.61
CA PRO A 54 -4.39 -5.53 10.34
C PRO A 54 -5.79 -5.07 9.89
N ASP A 55 -6.76 -4.99 10.79
CA ASP A 55 -8.17 -4.69 10.49
C ASP A 55 -8.36 -3.30 9.84
N ALA A 56 -9.23 -3.25 8.83
CA ALA A 56 -9.58 -2.08 8.01
C ALA A 56 -8.42 -1.45 7.21
N ARG A 57 -7.32 -2.18 7.02
CA ARG A 57 -6.13 -1.71 6.30
C ARG A 57 -5.94 -2.41 4.97
N GLY A 58 -5.33 -1.72 4.01
CA GLY A 58 -5.05 -2.28 2.70
C GLY A 58 -4.42 -1.31 1.73
N VAL A 59 -4.21 -1.78 0.51
CA VAL A 59 -3.66 -0.99 -0.59
C VAL A 59 -4.58 -1.07 -1.80
N PHE A 60 -4.88 0.09 -2.39
CA PHE A 60 -5.47 0.16 -3.71
C PHE A 60 -4.38 0.34 -4.76
N VAL A 61 -4.45 -0.41 -5.84
CA VAL A 61 -3.48 -0.33 -6.94
C VAL A 61 -4.21 -0.07 -8.25
N SER A 62 -3.77 0.94 -8.99
CA SER A 62 -4.25 1.28 -10.32
C SER A 62 -3.07 1.51 -11.27
N GLY A 63 -3.03 0.76 -12.36
CA GLY A 63 -1.93 0.72 -13.32
C GLY A 63 -1.85 -0.66 -13.96
N GLY A 64 -1.53 -0.73 -15.26
CA GLY A 64 -1.48 -1.99 -15.99
C GLY A 64 -0.49 -2.97 -15.37
N LYS A 65 -0.81 -4.27 -15.41
CA LYS A 65 0.06 -5.36 -14.95
C LYS A 65 1.37 -5.50 -15.77
N ASP A 66 1.58 -4.65 -16.77
CA ASP A 66 2.76 -4.67 -17.63
C ASP A 66 3.98 -4.09 -16.88
N GLN A 67 4.80 -5.02 -16.39
CA GLN A 67 6.02 -4.84 -15.61
C GLN A 67 7.20 -4.30 -16.45
N GLY A 68 6.95 -3.38 -17.38
CA GLY A 68 7.96 -2.98 -18.37
C GLY A 68 8.21 -1.48 -18.47
N THR A 69 7.17 -0.66 -18.56
CA THR A 69 7.30 0.80 -18.72
C THR A 69 5.95 1.45 -18.39
N GLY A 70 5.89 2.27 -17.35
CA GLY A 70 4.64 2.95 -16.99
C GLY A 70 4.64 3.60 -15.60
N SER A 71 3.54 4.30 -15.30
CA SER A 71 3.27 4.87 -13.98
C SER A 71 2.18 4.08 -13.27
N MET A 72 2.48 3.61 -12.06
CA MET A 72 1.56 2.93 -11.15
C MET A 72 1.12 3.90 -10.06
N LEU A 73 -0.19 4.03 -9.86
CA LEU A 73 -0.77 4.71 -8.70
C LEU A 73 -1.09 3.67 -7.64
N CYS A 74 -0.61 3.86 -6.42
CA CYS A 74 -1.06 3.11 -5.25
C CYS A 74 -1.54 4.05 -4.16
N ALA A 75 -2.56 3.61 -3.43
CA ALA A 75 -3.07 4.29 -2.26
C ALA A 75 -2.95 3.36 -1.06
N TRP A 76 -2.32 3.82 0.02
CA TRP A 76 -2.36 3.13 1.32
C TRP A 76 -3.55 3.64 2.12
N ILE A 77 -4.32 2.71 2.65
CA ILE A 77 -5.53 2.98 3.41
C ILE A 77 -5.26 2.61 4.87
N ASN A 78 -5.54 3.56 5.77
CA ASN A 78 -5.43 3.39 7.23
C ASN A 78 -4.05 2.88 7.69
N GLU A 79 -2.98 3.51 7.19
CA GLU A 79 -1.63 3.28 7.71
C GLU A 79 -1.40 4.21 8.92
N ASP A 80 -0.52 5.20 8.82
CA ASP A 80 -0.39 6.29 9.79
C ASP A 80 -1.50 7.35 9.60
N GLU A 81 -1.98 7.47 8.37
CA GLU A 81 -3.02 8.40 7.93
C GLU A 81 -4.16 7.63 7.24
N HIS A 82 -5.33 8.26 7.11
CA HIS A 82 -6.48 7.64 6.43
C HIS A 82 -6.17 7.27 4.97
N LEU A 83 -5.43 8.14 4.26
CA LEU A 83 -5.09 7.94 2.86
C LEU A 83 -3.69 8.50 2.56
N SER A 84 -2.81 7.66 2.02
CA SER A 84 -1.53 8.10 1.43
C SER A 84 -1.48 7.71 -0.04
N LEU A 85 -1.34 8.70 -0.93
CA LEU A 85 -1.25 8.49 -2.37
C LEU A 85 0.21 8.46 -2.83
N ILE A 86 0.56 7.43 -3.59
CA ILE A 86 1.91 7.15 -4.04
C ILE A 86 1.88 6.87 -5.53
N VAL A 87 2.66 7.63 -6.29
CA VAL A 87 2.84 7.42 -7.73
C VAL A 87 4.24 6.88 -7.94
N ARG A 88 4.35 5.74 -8.61
CA ARG A 88 5.62 5.11 -8.96
C ARG A 88 5.76 5.13 -10.47
N GLN A 89 6.89 5.61 -10.97
CA GLN A 89 7.21 5.56 -12.39
C GLN A 89 8.33 4.54 -12.62
N THR A 90 8.12 3.64 -13.58
CA THR A 90 9.11 2.66 -14.01
C THR A 90 9.55 3.05 -15.42
N GLY A 91 10.74 3.65 -15.55
CA GLY A 91 11.28 4.06 -16.86
C GLY A 91 12.75 4.51 -16.83
N GLY A 92 13.59 3.79 -17.58
CA GLY A 92 14.86 4.25 -18.17
C GLY A 92 16.07 4.41 -17.25
N GLY A 93 16.77 3.32 -16.93
CA GLY A 93 18.20 3.32 -16.58
C GLY A 93 18.65 4.22 -15.43
N GLY A 94 18.55 3.70 -14.20
CA GLY A 94 19.19 4.28 -13.02
C GLY A 94 18.22 5.04 -12.12
N ILE A 95 18.09 4.55 -10.88
CA ILE A 95 17.33 5.09 -9.76
C ILE A 95 15.80 5.15 -9.97
N SER A 96 15.09 4.10 -9.55
CA SER A 96 13.64 4.21 -9.31
C SER A 96 13.43 5.23 -8.18
N SER A 97 12.98 6.45 -8.51
CA SER A 97 12.56 7.42 -7.51
C SER A 97 11.15 7.06 -7.02
N SER A 98 11.08 6.39 -5.88
CA SER A 98 9.83 6.25 -5.12
C SER A 98 9.53 7.58 -4.42
N GLY A 99 8.72 8.43 -5.05
CA GLY A 99 8.20 9.63 -4.41
C GLY A 99 6.93 9.30 -3.62
N VAL A 100 6.99 9.35 -2.30
CA VAL A 100 5.76 9.44 -1.50
C VAL A 100 5.33 10.91 -1.56
N ALA A 101 4.26 11.20 -2.29
CA ALA A 101 3.68 12.53 -2.30
C ALA A 101 2.96 12.77 -0.96
N ARG A 102 3.72 13.06 0.10
CA ARG A 102 3.18 13.57 1.37
C ARG A 102 2.96 15.06 1.21
N ARG A 103 1.75 15.46 0.84
CA ARG A 103 1.35 16.86 1.00
C ARG A 103 0.88 17.02 2.44
N ALA A 104 1.76 17.47 3.32
CA ALA A 104 1.31 18.12 4.55
C ALA A 104 0.55 19.37 4.11
N PHE A 105 -0.73 19.46 4.45
CA PHE A 105 -1.40 20.75 4.43
C PHE A 105 -0.89 21.50 5.66
N GLU A 106 0.05 22.41 5.44
CA GLU A 106 0.31 23.57 6.32
C GLU A 106 -0.45 24.78 5.77
#